data_AF-B5I4I0-F1
#
_entry.id   AF-B5I4I0-F1
#
_cell.length_a   1.000
_cell.length_b   1.000
_cell.length_c   1.000
_cell.angle_alpha   90.00
_cell.angle_beta   90.00
_cell.angle_gamma   90.00
#
_symmetry.space_group_name_H-M   'P 1'
#
loop_
_entity.id
_entity.type
_entity.pdbx_description
1 polymer ?
#
loop_
_entity_poly.entity_id
_entity_poly.type
_entity_poly.pdbx_seq_one_letter_code
_entity_poly.pdbx_strand_id
1 'polypeptide(L)'
;MSLAELRALATQAGFTGSDIKIAAAVAMAESKGDPVIIGDKNLVDHKWGPSIGLFQIRSLKHPGQFSPPDTLRVEAKLKDPLYNAKTARAIKDAHDWNQWSTFTNGAYKQYMDGAPAKFEPFPGASFFHTGRKSPIIAAMHHRLVAKGCDLYQSHANADVWGPGDVKSYAAWQTKLEFDGAAANGKPGKTSWDKLQVPNV
;
A
#
# COMPACT_ATOMS: atom_id res chain seq x y z
N MET A 1 5.26 3.74 -10.11
CA MET A 1 5.45 2.84 -8.96
C MET A 1 4.22 2.88 -8.07
N SER A 2 3.70 1.73 -7.67
CA SER A 2 2.60 1.59 -6.71
C SER A 2 3.06 1.85 -5.27
N LEU A 3 2.12 2.05 -4.33
CA LEU A 3 2.45 2.20 -2.90
C LEU A 3 3.17 0.96 -2.33
N ALA A 4 2.88 -0.24 -2.82
CA ALA A 4 3.57 -1.45 -2.40
C ALA A 4 5.04 -1.45 -2.85
N GLU A 5 5.28 -1.09 -4.12
CA GLU A 5 6.64 -0.94 -4.67
C GLU A 5 7.42 0.17 -3.97
N LEU A 6 6.76 1.30 -3.64
CA LEU A 6 7.39 2.40 -2.91
C LEU A 6 7.74 2.03 -1.47
N ARG A 7 6.95 1.19 -0.79
CA ARG A 7 7.31 0.65 0.54
C ARG A 7 8.52 -0.27 0.45
N ALA A 8 8.57 -1.16 -0.54
CA ALA A 8 9.73 -2.02 -0.78
C ALA A 8 10.99 -1.20 -1.09
N LEU A 9 10.87 -0.17 -1.93
CA LEU A 9 11.94 0.77 -2.23
C LEU A 9 12.40 1.53 -0.98
N ALA A 10 11.48 2.00 -0.14
CA ALA A 10 11.81 2.70 1.10
C ALA A 10 12.59 1.79 2.06
N THR A 11 12.20 0.51 2.20
CA THR A 11 12.99 -0.48 2.95
C THR A 11 14.39 -0.65 2.35
N GLN A 12 14.50 -0.79 1.02
CA GLN A 12 15.79 -0.92 0.33
C GLN A 12 16.68 0.33 0.49
N ALA A 13 16.08 1.51 0.59
CA ALA A 13 16.76 2.77 0.85
C ALA A 13 17.18 2.95 2.32
N GLY A 14 16.72 2.08 3.22
CA GLY A 14 17.08 2.08 4.64
C GLY A 14 16.11 2.81 5.56
N PHE A 15 14.89 3.15 5.10
CA PHE A 15 13.83 3.60 6.00
C PHE A 15 13.37 2.43 6.88
N THR A 16 13.00 2.72 8.13
CA THR A 16 12.63 1.71 9.13
C THR A 16 11.32 2.05 9.83
N GLY A 17 10.64 1.05 10.41
CA GLY A 17 9.44 1.29 11.22
C GLY A 17 8.32 2.00 10.45
N SER A 18 7.69 3.00 11.09
CA SER A 18 6.61 3.80 10.49
C SER A 18 7.08 4.64 9.30
N ASP A 19 8.36 5.02 9.24
CA ASP A 19 8.90 5.83 8.16
C ASP A 19 8.81 5.14 6.79
N ILE A 20 8.75 3.80 6.74
CA ILE A 20 8.53 3.06 5.48
C ILE A 20 7.19 3.46 4.85
N LYS A 21 6.13 3.54 5.66
CA LYS A 21 4.79 3.92 5.18
C LYS A 21 4.73 5.41 4.83
N ILE A 22 5.34 6.25 5.66
CA ILE A 22 5.39 7.70 5.44
C ILE A 22 6.16 8.02 4.16
N ALA A 23 7.34 7.43 3.95
CA ALA A 23 8.16 7.63 2.76
C ALA A 23 7.40 7.24 1.48
N ALA A 24 6.73 6.10 1.48
CA ALA A 24 5.93 5.67 0.34
C ALA A 24 4.75 6.62 0.06
N ALA A 25 4.09 7.12 1.12
CA ALA A 25 2.97 8.04 1.01
C ALA A 25 3.40 9.43 0.51
N VAL A 26 4.52 9.97 1.01
CA VAL A 26 5.11 11.22 0.55
C VAL A 26 5.53 11.10 -0.92
N ALA A 27 6.26 10.04 -1.28
CA ALA A 27 6.66 9.83 -2.67
C ALA A 27 5.45 9.72 -3.62
N MET A 28 4.37 9.06 -3.20
CA MET A 28 3.13 8.98 -3.97
C MET A 28 2.47 10.36 -4.12
N ALA A 29 2.44 11.17 -3.05
CA ALA A 29 1.89 12.52 -3.09
C ALA A 29 2.70 13.47 -3.98
N GLU A 30 4.03 13.38 -3.95
CA GLU A 30 4.94 14.25 -4.70
C GLU A 30 4.94 13.95 -6.20
N SER A 31 4.90 12.66 -6.58
CA SER A 31 5.21 12.24 -7.95
C SER A 31 4.13 11.38 -8.60
N LYS A 32 3.06 11.01 -7.87
CA LYS A 32 2.13 9.94 -8.27
C LYS A 32 2.86 8.62 -8.58
N GLY A 33 4.02 8.42 -7.95
CA GLY A 33 4.89 7.27 -8.15
C GLY A 33 5.70 7.27 -9.45
N ASP A 34 5.80 8.40 -10.16
CA ASP A 34 6.65 8.53 -11.35
C ASP A 34 8.12 8.80 -10.94
N PRO A 35 9.05 7.86 -11.18
CA PRO A 35 10.43 8.01 -10.73
C PRO A 35 11.27 9.01 -11.52
N VAL A 36 10.81 9.44 -12.71
CA VAL A 36 11.59 10.30 -13.61
C VAL A 36 10.96 11.68 -13.81
N ILE A 37 9.86 11.97 -13.11
CA ILE A 37 9.16 13.25 -13.23
C ILE A 37 10.03 14.42 -12.79
N ILE A 38 9.96 15.51 -13.54
CA ILE A 38 10.73 16.74 -13.32
C ILE A 38 9.74 17.88 -13.04
N GLY A 39 9.75 18.38 -11.81
CA GLY A 39 8.99 19.54 -11.35
C GLY A 39 9.84 20.80 -11.26
N ASP A 40 9.22 21.91 -10.86
CA ASP A 40 9.88 23.19 -10.56
C ASP A 40 10.84 23.72 -11.65
N LYS A 41 10.59 23.39 -12.91
CA LYS A 41 11.44 23.78 -14.05
C LYS A 41 11.63 25.29 -14.18
N ASN A 42 10.64 26.06 -13.70
CA ASN A 42 10.64 27.52 -13.75
C ASN A 42 11.32 28.17 -12.52
N LEU A 43 11.72 27.38 -11.52
CA LEU A 43 12.39 27.86 -10.29
C LEU A 43 13.89 27.56 -10.29
N VAL A 44 14.46 27.25 -11.46
CA VAL A 44 15.88 26.97 -11.65
C VAL A 44 16.67 28.28 -11.64
N ASP A 45 17.77 28.31 -10.90
CA ASP A 45 18.67 29.46 -10.81
C ASP A 45 20.14 29.01 -10.79
N HIS A 46 21.05 29.91 -10.40
CA HIS A 46 22.49 29.64 -10.34
C HIS A 46 22.89 28.61 -9.27
N LYS A 47 22.06 28.41 -8.23
CA LYS A 47 22.28 27.47 -7.13
C LYS A 47 21.45 26.20 -7.31
N TRP A 48 20.16 26.36 -7.60
CA TRP A 48 19.17 25.30 -7.60
C TRP A 48 18.82 24.85 -9.01
N GLY A 49 18.79 23.54 -9.20
CA GLY A 49 18.16 22.89 -10.34
C GLY A 49 16.67 22.59 -10.08
N PRO A 50 16.03 21.85 -10.99
CA PRO A 50 14.64 21.43 -10.85
C PRO A 50 14.48 20.35 -9.76
N SER A 51 13.22 20.06 -9.41
CA SER A 51 12.83 18.98 -8.51
C SER A 51 12.69 17.66 -9.28
N ILE A 52 13.34 16.60 -8.81
CA ILE A 52 13.49 15.35 -9.57
C ILE A 52 12.92 14.15 -8.81
N GLY A 53 12.19 13.32 -9.56
CA GLY A 53 11.86 11.95 -9.22
C GLY A 53 10.83 11.80 -8.10
N LEU A 54 10.83 10.61 -7.49
CA LEU A 54 9.78 10.14 -6.58
C LEU A 54 9.49 11.10 -5.43
N PHE A 55 10.53 11.65 -4.81
CA PHE A 55 10.41 12.55 -3.67
C PHE A 55 10.49 14.04 -4.07
N GLN A 56 10.44 14.36 -5.37
CA GLN A 56 10.58 15.73 -5.89
C GLN A 56 11.73 16.51 -5.21
N ILE A 57 12.90 15.89 -5.15
CA ILE A 57 14.07 16.49 -4.50
C ILE A 57 14.61 17.59 -5.42
N ARG A 58 14.62 18.83 -4.93
CA ARG A 58 15.27 19.95 -5.61
C ARG A 58 16.77 19.70 -5.71
N SER A 59 17.25 19.58 -6.95
CA SER A 59 18.66 19.35 -7.27
C SER A 59 19.51 20.61 -7.07
N LEU A 60 20.81 20.44 -6.89
CA LEU A 60 21.79 21.55 -6.83
C LEU A 60 22.63 21.57 -8.10
N LYS A 61 23.02 22.76 -8.56
CA LYS A 61 23.95 22.93 -9.70
C LYS A 61 25.37 22.45 -9.35
N HIS A 62 25.80 22.69 -8.10
CA HIS A 62 27.14 22.35 -7.61
C HIS A 62 27.10 21.65 -6.24
N PRO A 63 26.50 20.45 -6.13
CA PRO A 63 26.27 19.78 -4.84
C PRO A 63 27.56 19.47 -4.08
N GLY A 64 28.69 19.26 -4.79
CA GLY A 64 29.99 18.98 -4.16
C GLY A 64 30.59 20.13 -3.36
N GLN A 65 30.02 21.35 -3.42
CA GLN A 65 30.45 22.49 -2.61
C GLN A 65 29.71 22.59 -1.27
N PHE A 66 28.74 21.71 -1.01
CA PHE A 66 27.93 21.71 0.20
C PHE A 66 28.26 20.51 1.09
N SER A 67 27.68 20.49 2.30
CA SER A 67 27.79 19.36 3.24
C SER A 67 26.65 18.36 3.04
N PRO A 68 26.79 17.09 3.48
CA PRO A 68 25.66 16.17 3.52
C PRO A 68 24.46 16.77 4.32
N PRO A 69 23.21 16.53 3.88
CA PRO A 69 22.81 15.67 2.77
C PRO A 69 22.85 16.34 1.38
N ASP A 70 23.18 17.64 1.28
CA ASP A 70 23.09 18.41 0.03
C ASP A 70 24.06 17.92 -1.06
N THR A 71 25.18 17.29 -0.68
CA THR A 71 26.08 16.60 -1.61
C THR A 71 25.39 15.51 -2.44
N LEU A 72 24.24 14.99 -1.98
CA LEU A 72 23.46 13.95 -2.64
C LEU A 72 22.41 14.49 -3.63
N ARG A 73 22.24 15.81 -3.74
CA ARG A 73 21.26 16.45 -4.63
C ARG A 73 21.75 16.56 -6.09
N VAL A 74 22.33 15.47 -6.60
CA VAL A 74 22.93 15.38 -7.96
C VAL A 74 21.83 15.11 -8.99
N GLU A 75 21.51 16.12 -9.82
CA GLU A 75 20.39 16.08 -10.79
C GLU A 75 20.35 14.80 -11.64
N ALA A 76 21.49 14.41 -12.25
CA ALA A 76 21.58 13.25 -13.12
C ALA A 76 21.30 11.91 -12.42
N LYS A 77 21.52 11.84 -11.09
CA LYS A 77 21.33 10.61 -10.30
C LYS A 77 19.94 10.53 -9.69
N LEU A 78 19.26 11.66 -9.49
CA LEU A 78 17.95 11.69 -8.82
C LEU A 78 16.82 11.05 -9.62
N LYS A 79 17.03 10.70 -10.90
CA LYS A 79 16.09 9.89 -11.71
C LYS A 79 16.16 8.40 -11.38
N ASP A 80 17.23 7.94 -10.74
CA ASP A 80 17.31 6.57 -10.23
C ASP A 80 16.46 6.45 -8.95
N PRO A 81 15.45 5.56 -8.90
CA PRO A 81 14.53 5.46 -7.77
C PRO A 81 15.22 5.22 -6.42
N LEU A 82 16.24 4.34 -6.39
CA LEU A 82 16.91 3.96 -5.15
C LEU A 82 17.82 5.08 -4.67
N TYR A 83 18.53 5.74 -5.57
CA TYR A 83 19.31 6.94 -5.24
C TYR A 83 18.40 8.06 -4.73
N ASN A 84 17.28 8.34 -5.43
CA ASN A 84 16.30 9.35 -5.01
C ASN A 84 15.78 9.07 -3.59
N ALA A 85 15.40 7.82 -3.30
CA ALA A 85 14.92 7.41 -1.99
C ALA A 85 16.01 7.47 -0.90
N LYS A 86 17.27 7.11 -1.21
CA LYS A 86 18.40 7.25 -0.27
C LYS A 86 18.70 8.72 0.04
N THR A 87 18.62 9.59 -0.96
CA THR A 87 18.76 11.04 -0.77
C THR A 87 17.61 11.58 0.08
N ALA A 88 16.37 11.15 -0.17
CA ALA A 88 15.22 11.52 0.66
C ALA A 88 15.42 11.10 2.13
N ARG A 89 15.90 9.87 2.37
CA ARG A 89 16.23 9.40 3.72
C ARG A 89 17.25 10.29 4.40
N ALA A 90 18.34 10.64 3.71
CA ALA A 90 19.37 11.50 4.27
C ALA A 90 18.85 12.92 4.59
N ILE A 91 17.98 13.48 3.75
CA ILE A 91 17.31 14.76 4.01
C ILE A 91 16.37 14.64 5.21
N LYS A 92 15.60 13.55 5.30
CA LYS A 92 14.71 13.26 6.43
C LYS A 92 15.49 13.10 7.74
N ASP A 93 16.64 12.44 7.73
CA ASP A 93 17.46 12.28 8.93
C ASP A 93 18.00 13.63 9.42
N ALA A 94 18.29 14.57 8.51
CA ALA A 94 18.80 15.91 8.84
C ALA A 94 17.71 16.92 9.25
N HIS A 95 16.50 16.81 8.70
CA HIS A 95 15.48 17.86 8.80
C HIS A 95 14.09 17.35 9.18
N ASP A 96 13.97 16.07 9.49
CA ASP A 96 12.70 15.33 9.53
C ASP A 96 11.92 15.48 8.21
N TRP A 97 10.62 15.16 8.22
CA TRP A 97 9.75 15.29 7.07
C TRP A 97 9.38 16.74 6.68
N ASN A 98 9.95 17.75 7.36
CA ASN A 98 9.61 19.17 7.16
C ASN A 98 10.02 19.74 5.80
N GLN A 99 10.83 19.01 5.02
CA GLN A 99 11.26 19.43 3.68
C GLN A 99 10.25 19.10 2.57
N TRP A 100 9.18 18.37 2.88
CA TRP A 100 8.13 17.99 1.93
C TRP A 100 6.83 18.70 2.26
N SER A 101 6.36 19.56 1.35
CA SER A 101 5.09 20.27 1.54
C SER A 101 3.90 19.30 1.60
N THR A 102 3.95 18.20 0.84
CA THR A 102 2.94 17.14 0.88
C THR A 102 2.86 16.43 2.24
N PHE A 103 3.94 16.45 3.02
CA PHE A 103 3.92 15.98 4.40
C PHE A 103 3.28 17.02 5.33
N THR A 104 3.79 18.26 5.31
CA THR A 104 3.38 19.30 6.25
C THR A 104 1.94 19.78 6.06
N ASN A 105 1.43 19.77 4.82
CA ASN A 105 0.03 20.08 4.52
C ASN A 105 -0.91 18.85 4.66
N GLY A 106 -0.38 17.67 4.99
CA GLY A 106 -1.14 16.46 5.20
C GLY A 106 -1.60 15.72 3.94
N ALA A 107 -1.24 16.16 2.73
CA ALA A 107 -1.62 15.51 1.47
C ALA A 107 -1.16 14.04 1.42
N TYR A 108 -0.02 13.70 2.04
CA TYR A 108 0.47 12.32 2.10
C TYR A 108 -0.49 11.37 2.84
N LYS A 109 -1.33 11.87 3.77
CA LYS A 109 -2.19 11.02 4.60
C LYS A 109 -3.17 10.19 3.79
N GLN A 110 -3.64 10.69 2.64
CA GLN A 110 -4.52 9.93 1.73
C GLN A 110 -3.85 8.65 1.19
N TYR A 111 -2.53 8.55 1.27
CA TYR A 111 -1.73 7.41 0.81
C TYR A 111 -1.17 6.56 1.97
N MET A 112 -1.37 6.98 3.22
CA MET A 112 -0.87 6.27 4.41
C MET A 112 -1.58 4.93 4.62
N ASP A 113 -2.88 4.88 4.36
CA ASP A 113 -3.71 3.68 4.49
C ASP A 113 -3.48 2.66 3.36
N GLY A 114 -2.54 2.96 2.45
CA GLY A 114 -2.35 2.22 1.21
C GLY A 114 -3.36 2.66 0.15
N ALA A 115 -3.07 2.35 -1.12
CA ALA A 115 -4.15 2.28 -2.10
C ALA A 115 -5.18 1.29 -1.53
N PRO A 116 -6.50 1.54 -1.67
CA PRO A 116 -7.50 0.58 -1.23
C PRO A 116 -7.08 -0.80 -1.72
N ALA A 117 -6.87 -1.72 -0.77
CA ALA A 117 -6.43 -3.05 -1.14
C ALA A 117 -7.46 -3.58 -2.12
N LYS A 118 -7.04 -4.06 -3.29
CA LYS A 118 -8.00 -4.57 -4.29
C LYS A 118 -8.92 -5.64 -3.67
N PHE A 119 -8.41 -6.35 -2.67
CA PHE A 119 -9.13 -7.36 -1.92
C PHE A 119 -9.08 -7.07 -0.43
N GLU A 120 -10.16 -7.40 0.26
CA GLU A 120 -10.34 -7.26 1.70
C GLU A 120 -9.25 -8.03 2.45
N PRO A 121 -8.50 -7.40 3.37
CA PRO A 121 -7.63 -8.12 4.28
C PRO A 121 -8.41 -9.13 5.13
N PHE A 122 -7.79 -10.25 5.49
CA PHE A 122 -8.45 -11.22 6.37
C PHE A 122 -8.80 -10.57 7.72
N PRO A 123 -10.09 -10.46 8.11
CA PRO A 123 -10.50 -9.71 9.30
C PRO A 123 -10.23 -10.47 10.61
N GLY A 124 -9.65 -11.67 10.54
CA GLY A 124 -9.39 -12.55 11.66
C GLY A 124 -10.48 -13.59 11.86
N ALA A 125 -10.12 -14.77 12.36
CA ALA A 125 -11.04 -15.90 12.48
C ALA A 125 -12.19 -15.63 13.48
N SER A 126 -11.99 -14.76 14.47
CA SER A 126 -13.01 -14.36 15.44
C SER A 126 -14.10 -13.46 14.86
N PHE A 127 -13.85 -12.82 13.72
CA PHE A 127 -14.84 -11.99 13.03
C PHE A 127 -16.07 -12.81 12.57
N PHE A 128 -15.85 -14.07 12.20
CA PHE A 128 -16.87 -14.97 11.69
C PHE A 128 -17.54 -15.73 12.84
N HIS A 129 -18.65 -15.17 13.33
CA HIS A 129 -19.49 -15.77 14.35
C HIS A 129 -20.97 -15.58 14.01
N THR A 130 -21.82 -16.49 14.49
CA THR A 130 -23.26 -16.52 14.17
C THR A 130 -23.93 -15.17 14.38
N GLY A 131 -24.68 -14.72 13.37
CA GLY A 131 -25.48 -13.49 13.43
C GLY A 131 -24.69 -12.20 13.19
N ARG A 132 -23.37 -12.26 12.95
CA ARG A 132 -22.57 -11.08 12.59
C ARG A 132 -23.08 -10.51 11.27
N LYS A 133 -23.45 -9.22 11.25
CA LYS A 133 -23.82 -8.49 10.04
C LYS A 133 -22.66 -7.60 9.56
N SER A 134 -22.30 -7.66 8.27
CA SER A 134 -21.22 -6.82 7.70
C SER A 134 -21.21 -6.83 6.16
N PRO A 135 -20.85 -5.71 5.51
CA PRO A 135 -20.59 -5.69 4.06
C PRO A 135 -19.48 -6.66 3.63
N ILE A 136 -18.50 -6.95 4.51
CA ILE A 136 -17.43 -7.93 4.24
C ILE A 136 -18.03 -9.34 4.04
N ILE A 137 -19.08 -9.68 4.80
CA ILE A 137 -19.77 -10.97 4.66
C ILE A 137 -20.54 -11.01 3.34
N ALA A 138 -21.22 -9.92 2.95
CA ALA A 138 -21.88 -9.82 1.65
C ALA A 138 -20.89 -9.98 0.48
N ALA A 139 -19.75 -9.29 0.54
CA ALA A 139 -18.71 -9.39 -0.47
C ALA A 139 -18.14 -10.83 -0.56
N MET A 140 -17.94 -11.48 0.58
CA MET A 140 -17.52 -12.87 0.66
C MET A 140 -18.59 -13.83 0.09
N HIS A 141 -19.87 -13.65 0.44
CA HIS A 141 -21.01 -14.41 -0.08
C HIS A 141 -20.99 -14.39 -1.61
N HIS A 142 -20.98 -13.19 -2.20
CA HIS A 142 -20.96 -13.03 -3.65
C HIS A 142 -19.74 -13.70 -4.28
N ARG A 143 -18.60 -13.68 -3.58
CA ARG A 143 -17.38 -14.32 -4.09
C ARG A 143 -17.45 -15.84 -4.03
N LEU A 144 -18.02 -16.42 -2.97
CA LEU A 144 -18.26 -17.87 -2.87
C LEU A 144 -19.21 -18.35 -3.97
N VAL A 145 -20.31 -17.62 -4.21
CA VAL A 145 -21.23 -17.88 -5.34
C VAL A 145 -20.48 -17.84 -6.67
N ALA A 146 -19.67 -16.80 -6.91
CA ALA A 146 -18.88 -16.67 -8.14
C ALA A 146 -17.80 -17.77 -8.30
N LYS A 147 -17.35 -18.38 -7.20
CA LYS A 147 -16.45 -19.55 -7.22
C LYS A 147 -17.19 -20.88 -7.41
N GLY A 148 -18.52 -20.87 -7.50
CA GLY A 148 -19.36 -22.05 -7.60
C GLY A 148 -19.51 -22.81 -6.27
N CYS A 149 -19.22 -22.14 -5.15
CA CYS A 149 -19.35 -22.68 -3.80
C CYS A 149 -20.65 -22.16 -3.17
N ASP A 150 -21.77 -22.30 -3.88
CA ASP A 150 -23.08 -21.73 -3.54
C ASP A 150 -23.96 -22.77 -2.82
N LEU A 151 -23.70 -22.98 -1.51
CA LEU A 151 -24.47 -23.91 -0.68
C LEU A 151 -25.51 -23.19 0.19
N TYR A 152 -26.01 -22.06 -0.31
CA TYR A 152 -27.02 -21.25 0.37
C TYR A 152 -28.43 -21.81 0.08
N GLN A 153 -29.28 -21.84 1.11
CA GLN A 153 -30.71 -22.16 0.94
C GLN A 153 -31.53 -20.95 0.49
N SER A 154 -31.03 -19.74 0.77
CA SER A 154 -31.61 -18.46 0.39
C SER A 154 -30.49 -17.42 0.31
N HIS A 155 -30.65 -16.45 -0.58
CA HIS A 155 -29.76 -15.28 -0.69
C HIS A 155 -30.27 -14.07 0.12
N ALA A 156 -31.39 -14.21 0.84
CA ALA A 156 -31.83 -13.20 1.78
C ALA A 156 -30.80 -13.08 2.92
N ASN A 157 -30.50 -11.85 3.35
CA ASN A 157 -29.51 -11.54 4.39
C ASN A 157 -28.09 -12.07 4.07
N ALA A 158 -27.65 -11.95 2.81
CA ALA A 158 -26.29 -12.31 2.38
C ALA A 158 -25.16 -11.58 3.13
N ASP A 159 -25.49 -10.54 3.89
CA ASP A 159 -24.56 -9.79 4.74
C ASP A 159 -24.50 -10.29 6.20
N VAL A 160 -25.23 -11.36 6.54
CA VAL A 160 -25.28 -11.95 7.89
C VAL A 160 -24.66 -13.34 7.89
N TRP A 161 -23.60 -13.52 8.69
CA TRP A 161 -22.91 -14.81 8.81
C TRP A 161 -23.82 -15.88 9.42
N GLY A 162 -23.98 -16.99 8.69
CA GLY A 162 -24.82 -18.09 9.11
C GLY A 162 -24.38 -19.47 8.58
N PRO A 163 -25.22 -20.51 8.80
CA PRO A 163 -24.89 -21.88 8.41
C PRO A 163 -24.65 -22.08 6.91
N GLY A 164 -25.28 -21.25 6.06
CA GLY A 164 -25.04 -21.24 4.61
C GLY A 164 -23.60 -20.85 4.29
N ASP A 165 -23.07 -19.79 4.92
CA ASP A 165 -21.69 -19.36 4.73
C ASP A 165 -20.69 -20.41 5.17
N VAL A 166 -20.92 -21.06 6.32
CA VAL A 166 -20.06 -22.15 6.82
C VAL A 166 -19.95 -23.26 5.77
N LYS A 167 -21.08 -23.71 5.23
CA LYS A 167 -21.10 -24.77 4.21
C LYS A 167 -20.43 -24.33 2.91
N SER A 168 -20.80 -23.15 2.40
CA SER A 168 -20.23 -22.57 1.18
C SER A 168 -18.72 -22.38 1.30
N TYR A 169 -18.24 -21.92 2.45
CA TYR A 169 -16.81 -21.73 2.69
C TYR A 169 -16.07 -23.07 2.86
N ALA A 170 -16.68 -24.09 3.47
CA ALA A 170 -16.11 -25.44 3.53
C ALA A 170 -15.94 -26.04 2.12
N ALA A 171 -16.91 -25.81 1.23
CA ALA A 171 -16.80 -26.19 -0.18
C ALA A 171 -15.67 -25.43 -0.89
N TRP A 172 -15.47 -24.15 -0.58
CA TRP A 172 -14.33 -23.37 -1.07
C TRP A 172 -12.99 -23.92 -0.59
N GLN A 173 -12.87 -24.26 0.70
CA GLN A 173 -11.66 -24.87 1.26
C GLN A 173 -11.36 -26.22 0.60
N THR A 174 -12.39 -27.06 0.42
CA THR A 174 -12.26 -28.34 -0.29
C THR A 174 -11.78 -28.13 -1.73
N LYS A 175 -12.31 -27.12 -2.44
CA LYS A 175 -11.88 -26.74 -3.80
C LYS A 175 -10.45 -26.24 -3.87
N LEU A 176 -9.92 -25.73 -2.76
CA LEU A 176 -8.51 -25.37 -2.61
C LEU A 176 -7.62 -26.54 -2.17
N GLU A 177 -8.18 -27.76 -2.12
CA GLU A 177 -7.51 -28.99 -1.70
C GLU A 177 -7.05 -28.97 -0.23
N PHE A 178 -7.75 -28.21 0.62
CA PHE A 178 -7.58 -28.31 2.07
C PHE A 178 -8.28 -29.60 2.54
N ASP A 179 -7.61 -30.36 3.40
CA ASP A 179 -8.11 -31.65 3.90
C ASP A 179 -8.50 -31.62 5.39
N GLY A 180 -9.30 -32.61 5.78
CA GLY A 180 -9.67 -32.88 7.17
C GLY A 180 -10.14 -31.66 7.97
N ALA A 181 -9.49 -31.41 9.11
CA ALA A 181 -9.84 -30.33 10.04
C ALA A 181 -9.61 -28.91 9.48
N ALA A 182 -8.93 -28.77 8.33
CA ALA A 182 -8.66 -27.48 7.69
C ALA A 182 -9.79 -27.02 6.76
N ALA A 183 -10.69 -27.92 6.34
CA ALA A 183 -11.90 -27.63 5.55
C ALA A 183 -13.17 -27.53 6.42
N ASN A 184 -13.07 -26.82 7.53
CA ASN A 184 -14.11 -26.75 8.57
C ASN A 184 -15.17 -25.65 8.35
N GLY A 185 -15.08 -24.90 7.24
CA GLY A 185 -16.00 -23.80 6.92
C GLY A 185 -15.72 -22.50 7.67
N LYS A 186 -14.70 -22.45 8.53
CA LYS A 186 -14.24 -21.22 9.18
C LYS A 186 -13.15 -20.56 8.35
N PRO A 187 -13.28 -19.29 7.95
CA PRO A 187 -12.26 -18.61 7.17
C PRO A 187 -10.92 -18.53 7.89
N GLY A 188 -9.86 -18.87 7.16
CA GLY A 188 -8.46 -18.66 7.55
C GLY A 188 -7.74 -17.79 6.53
N LYS A 189 -6.61 -17.18 6.92
CA LYS A 189 -5.90 -16.21 6.08
C LYS A 189 -5.59 -16.75 4.67
N THR A 190 -5.07 -17.97 4.56
CA THR A 190 -4.69 -18.55 3.26
C THR A 190 -5.88 -18.76 2.33
N SER A 191 -7.00 -19.31 2.83
CA SER A 191 -8.21 -19.52 2.02
C SER A 191 -8.90 -18.20 1.69
N TRP A 192 -8.79 -17.20 2.57
CA TRP A 192 -9.32 -15.85 2.38
C TRP A 192 -8.58 -15.10 1.27
N ASP A 193 -7.25 -15.09 1.33
CA ASP A 193 -6.42 -14.41 0.32
C ASP A 193 -6.67 -14.99 -1.08
N LYS A 194 -6.86 -16.31 -1.19
CA LYS A 194 -7.22 -16.97 -2.46
C LYS A 194 -8.65 -16.67 -2.91
N LEU A 195 -9.58 -16.40 -1.98
CA LEU A 195 -10.96 -16.08 -2.32
C LEU A 195 -11.05 -14.74 -3.04
N GLN A 196 -10.15 -13.79 -2.73
CA GLN A 196 -10.10 -12.46 -3.34
C GLN A 196 -11.42 -11.70 -3.17
N VAL A 197 -11.86 -11.59 -1.91
CA VAL A 197 -13.05 -10.81 -1.54
C VAL A 197 -12.76 -9.34 -1.85
N PRO A 198 -13.61 -8.60 -2.59
CA PRO A 198 -13.42 -7.17 -2.81
C PRO A 198 -13.35 -6.39 -1.49
N ASN A 199 -12.50 -5.37 -1.42
CA ASN A 199 -12.46 -4.45 -0.28
C ASN A 199 -13.68 -3.51 -0.32
N VAL A 200 -14.40 -3.40 0.80
CA VAL A 200 -15.72 -2.77 0.94
C VAL A 200 -15.84 -1.89 2.17
#